data_AF-A0A920BME3-F1
#
_entry.id   AF-A0A920BME3-F1
#
_cell.length_a   1.000
_cell.length_b   1.000
_cell.length_c   1.000
_cell.angle_alpha   90.00
_cell.angle_beta   90.00
_cell.angle_gamma   90.00
#
_symmetry.space_group_name_H-M   'P 1'
#
loop_
_entity.id
_entity.type
_entity.pdbx_description
1 polymer ?
#
loop_
_entity_poly.entity_id
_entity_poly.type
_entity_poly.pdbx_seq_one_letter_code
_entity_poly.pdbx_strand_id
1 'polypeptide(L)' 'MKENNEKVELEPMGAADRKIVHDAAAEISGVSSSSDGEEPRRYVVLHPSE' A
#
# COMPACT_ATOMS: atom_id res chain seq x y z
N MET A 1 23.23 -9.65 3.62
CA MET A 1 22.58 -9.04 2.44
C MET A 1 21.44 -8.20 3.00
N LYS A 2 21.25 -6.95 2.55
CA LYS A 2 20.13 -6.15 3.04
C LYS A 2 18.87 -6.74 2.44
N GLU A 3 18.11 -7.47 3.24
CA GLU A 3 16.72 -7.77 2.91
C GLU A 3 16.03 -6.41 2.96
N ASN A 4 15.74 -5.84 1.80
CA ASN A 4 15.16 -4.51 1.72
C ASN A 4 13.71 -4.63 2.17
N ASN A 5 13.52 -4.52 3.49
CA ASN A 5 12.23 -4.41 4.18
C ASN A 5 11.63 -3.01 3.94
N GLU A 6 11.69 -2.56 2.68
CA GLU A 6 11.35 -1.20 2.30
C GLU A 6 9.89 -1.14 1.89
N LYS A 7 9.18 -0.18 2.47
CA LYS A 7 7.81 0.16 2.09
C LYS A 7 7.76 0.57 0.61
N VAL A 8 6.68 0.21 -0.07
CA VAL A 8 6.45 0.58 -1.48
C VAL A 8 5.30 1.57 -1.55
N GLU A 9 5.56 2.73 -2.13
CA GLU A 9 4.56 3.78 -2.37
C GLU A 9 4.03 3.62 -3.80
N LEU A 10 2.71 3.49 -3.94
CA LEU A 10 2.06 3.42 -5.25
C LEU A 10 1.74 4.82 -5.79
N GLU A 11 1.39 4.89 -7.07
CA GLU A 11 0.91 6.14 -7.66
C GLU A 11 -0.43 6.57 -7.04
N PRO A 12 -0.72 7.88 -6.96
CA PRO A 12 -2.03 8.37 -6.52
C PRO A 12 -3.16 7.79 -7.35
N MET A 13 -4.24 7.37 -6.68
CA MET A 13 -5.38 6.70 -7.31
C MET A 13 -6.67 7.05 -6.56
N GLY A 14 -7.82 6.84 -7.21
CA GLY A 14 -9.11 7.20 -6.63
C GLY A 14 -9.49 6.33 -5.43
N ALA A 15 -10.51 6.74 -4.68
CA ALA A 15 -10.95 6.01 -3.48
C ALA A 15 -11.35 4.55 -3.76
N ALA A 16 -11.97 4.28 -4.90
CA ALA A 16 -12.34 2.93 -5.33
C ALA A 16 -11.10 2.05 -5.59
N ASP A 17 -10.12 2.59 -6.32
CA ASP A 17 -8.86 1.88 -6.63
C ASP A 17 -8.07 1.60 -5.36
N ARG A 18 -7.95 2.58 -4.45
CA ARG A 18 -7.29 2.37 -3.15
C ARG A 18 -7.95 1.25 -2.36
N LYS A 19 -9.28 1.15 -2.38
CA LYS A 19 -10.00 0.07 -1.71
C LYS A 19 -9.64 -1.28 -2.32
N ILE A 20 -9.60 -1.41 -3.65
CA ILE A 20 -9.23 -2.66 -4.32
C ILE A 20 -7.80 -3.07 -3.94
N VAL A 21 -6.86 -2.13 -3.92
CA VAL A 21 -5.48 -2.40 -3.49
C VAL A 21 -5.42 -2.83 -2.03
N HIS A 22 -6.16 -2.18 -1.14
CA HIS A 22 -6.23 -2.56 0.27
C HIS A 22 -6.80 -3.97 0.45
N ASP A 23 -7.90 -4.28 -0.24
CA ASP A 23 -8.53 -5.61 -0.20
C ASP A 23 -7.54 -6.68 -0.69
N ALA A 24 -6.85 -6.45 -1.81
CA ALA A 24 -5.87 -7.37 -2.37
C ALA A 24 -4.63 -7.54 -1.47
N ALA A 25 -4.13 -6.46 -0.86
CA ALA A 25 -2.99 -6.51 0.06
C ALA A 25 -3.32 -7.33 1.32
N ALA A 26 -4.55 -7.29 1.80
CA ALA A 26 -4.99 -8.06 2.97
C ALA A 26 -5.01 -9.58 2.74
N GLU A 27 -5.05 -10.03 1.48
CA GLU A 27 -4.98 -11.45 1.11
C GLU A 27 -3.55 -12.00 1.09
N ILE A 28 -2.54 -11.12 1.13
CA ILE A 28 -1.13 -11.49 1.04
C ILE A 28 -0.53 -11.54 2.43
N SER A 29 -0.23 -12.76 2.91
CA SER A 29 0.51 -12.96 4.16
C SER A 29 1.85 -12.24 4.12
N GLY A 30 2.19 -11.53 5.20
CA GLY A 30 3.43 -10.76 5.27
C GLY A 30 3.35 -9.39 4.59
N VAL A 31 2.15 -8.91 4.22
CA VAL A 31 1.94 -7.56 3.68
C VAL A 31 0.82 -6.86 4.45
N SER A 32 1.04 -5.58 4.75
CA SER A 32 0.01 -4.66 5.22
C SER A 32 -0.03 -3.42 4.34
N SER A 33 -1.12 -2.67 4.40
CA SER A 33 -1.32 -1.49 3.56
C SER A 33 -1.90 -0.31 4.34
N SER A 34 -1.48 0.91 3.99
CA SER A 34 -1.97 2.16 4.56
C SER A 34 -2.15 3.20 3.45
N SER A 35 -3.11 4.12 3.57
CA SER A 35 -3.22 5.26 2.65
C SER A 35 -2.51 6.49 3.20
N ASP A 36 -1.73 7.19 2.38
CA ASP A 36 -1.04 8.44 2.72
C ASP A 36 -1.37 9.54 1.68
N GLY A 37 -1.15 10.80 2.04
CA GLY A 37 -1.48 11.97 1.24
C GLY A 37 -2.97 12.37 1.27
N GLU A 38 -3.27 13.45 0.56
CA GLU A 38 -4.62 14.03 0.44
C GLU A 38 -5.08 14.05 -1.01
N GLU A 39 -6.40 13.96 -1.25
CA GLU A 39 -6.98 13.96 -2.60
C GLU A 39 -6.60 15.24 -3.38
N PRO A 40 -6.22 15.15 -4.68
CA PRO A 40 -6.17 13.97 -5.55
C PRO A 40 -4.85 13.20 -5.52
N ARG A 41 -3.92 13.58 -4.63
CA ARG A 41 -2.58 12.98 -4.50
C ARG A 41 -2.54 11.92 -3.40
N ARG A 42 -3.67 11.29 -3.08
CA ARG A 42 -3.74 10.25 -2.05
C ARG A 42 -3.42 8.89 -2.67
N TYR A 43 -2.51 8.15 -2.05
CA TYR A 43 -1.95 6.90 -2.56
C TYR A 43 -1.93 5.82 -1.47
N VAL A 44 -1.67 4.58 -1.89
CA VAL A 44 -1.48 3.44 -0.97
C VAL A 44 0.01 3.17 -0.81
N VAL A 45 0.39 2.89 0.44
CA VAL A 45 1.72 2.44 0.85
C VAL A 45 1.59 1.00 1.32
N LEU A 46 2.38 0.11 0.74
CA LEU A 46 2.51 -1.28 1.15
C LEU A 46 3.70 -1.40 2.10
N HIS A 47 3.50 -2.10 3.21
CA HIS A 47 4.54 -2.41 4.18
C HIS A 47 4.69 -3.92 4.27
N PRO A 48 5.91 -4.45 4.28
CA PRO A 48 6.12 -5.82 4.72
C PRO A 48 5.67 -5.94 6.18
N SER A 49 4.80 -6.91 6.48
CA SER A 49 4.53 -7.33 7.84
C SER A 49 5.34 -8.60 8.12
N GLU A 50 5.87 -8.76 9.34
CA GLU A 50 6.66 -9.93 9.73
C GLU A 50 6.00 -11.29 9.42
#